data_AF-G2G5Y3-F1
#
_entry.id   AF-G2G5Y3-F1
#
_cell.length_a   1.000
_cell.length_b   1.000
_cell.length_c   1.000
_cell.angle_alpha   90.00
_cell.angle_beta   90.00
_cell.angle_gamma   90.00
#
_symmetry.space_group_name_H-M   'P 1'
#
loop_
_entity.id
_entity.type
_entity.pdbx_description
1 polymer ?
#
loop_
_entity_poly.entity_id
_entity_poly.type
_entity_poly.pdbx_seq_one_letter_code
_entity_poly.pdbx_strand_id
1 'polypeptide(L)'
;MALVAGAAGVGFGGLYLVGLLASGDDVPAGTRVSGVDIGGLSRSQAREKLDSSLGGAWSEPVKVRLGDSDGTVQVSGISVDSKETVARAAGAGSDPFTVIGRLFTSGDRDVEPVIRVDEAKARASLAEEAKTYGRKARQGAVAFHAGEAMSTQPVTGRSLDVDGAVDALASAVPGQGEPVRLPVRTTDPRVGAAEVNRAMKEFATPAMSAPVTLTVGGREVEIGPATLGKHLAMKPDGANRLAPVLDGKGLLADPALASPLAPATDEAVNARLRLDGGQVVVASDGKAGREVTAKALQKAVLPLLTETGAARTGAVDTENVQPKLTRDNVGRLGIKEKMSTFTVNFEPAPYRVTNIGRAAELMNGSVVLPGETWSFNRTVGERTEDNGFVEGIIINNDQFEKAAGGGVSAVATTTFNAIFFAGVKPVEYGAHSFYIERYPEGREATVAWGSLDLKFRNDSGNAIYIDARATDSSVTITFLGTKKYDSVEAVKGPRTNVKQPATREGASGEKCVPQTPLEGFDVAVDRVFKDGGKEVGRETFKTQYVPRDEVTCD
;
A
#
# COMPACT_ATOMS: atom_id res chain seq x y z
N MET A 1 -23.22 113.17 43.66
CA MET A 1 -23.18 113.29 45.14
C MET A 1 -24.06 112.16 45.68
N ALA A 2 -23.64 111.12 46.40
CA ALA A 2 -22.41 110.80 47.10
C ALA A 2 -22.26 109.25 47.29
N LEU A 3 -21.06 108.82 47.70
CA LEU A 3 -20.54 107.46 47.92
C LEU A 3 -21.17 106.65 49.09
N VAL A 4 -20.87 105.33 49.11
CA VAL A 4 -20.34 104.46 50.23
C VAL A 4 -20.78 102.99 49.96
N ALA A 5 -19.96 101.99 49.60
CA ALA A 5 -18.82 101.29 50.25
C ALA A 5 -19.17 100.35 51.44
N GLY A 6 -19.06 99.03 51.24
CA GLY A 6 -18.54 98.05 52.22
C GLY A 6 -19.53 97.18 53.03
N ALA A 7 -19.60 95.87 52.71
CA ALA A 7 -19.54 94.75 53.67
C ALA A 7 -19.71 93.39 52.94
N ALA A 8 -18.58 92.71 52.72
CA ALA A 8 -18.51 91.31 52.35
C ALA A 8 -18.08 90.49 53.58
N GLY A 9 -18.52 89.23 53.64
CA GLY A 9 -17.91 88.21 54.50
C GLY A 9 -18.81 87.73 55.64
N VAL A 10 -19.36 86.52 55.50
CA VAL A 10 -19.64 85.49 56.53
C VAL A 10 -20.64 84.44 56.00
N GLY A 11 -21.41 84.72 54.95
CA GLY A 11 -22.42 83.76 54.43
C GLY A 11 -21.90 82.60 53.57
N PHE A 12 -20.73 82.71 52.93
CA PHE A 12 -20.28 81.73 51.92
C PHE A 12 -19.48 80.54 52.47
N GLY A 13 -18.96 80.62 53.70
CA GLY A 13 -18.16 79.53 54.29
C GLY A 13 -18.98 78.31 54.74
N GLY A 14 -20.24 78.52 55.16
CA GLY A 14 -21.11 77.46 55.68
C GLY A 14 -21.72 76.54 54.61
N LEU A 15 -22.01 77.08 53.41
CA LEU A 15 -22.58 76.30 52.31
C LEU A 15 -21.52 75.50 51.52
N TYR A 16 -20.27 75.96 51.54
CA TYR A 16 -19.15 75.24 50.91
C TYR A 16 -18.82 73.93 51.64
N LEU A 17 -18.97 73.89 52.97
CA LEU A 17 -18.73 72.70 53.79
C LEU A 17 -19.85 71.64 53.72
N VAL A 18 -21.08 72.03 53.39
CA VAL A 18 -22.20 71.06 53.20
C VAL A 18 -22.22 70.50 51.77
N GLY A 19 -21.83 71.29 50.76
CA GLY A 19 -21.71 70.80 49.37
C GLY A 19 -20.54 69.83 49.15
N LEU A 20 -19.44 69.99 49.90
CA LEU A 20 -18.27 69.10 49.82
C LEU A 20 -18.47 67.73 50.49
N LEU A 21 -19.48 67.58 51.34
CA LEU A 21 -19.82 66.29 51.98
C LEU A 21 -20.84 65.46 51.18
N ALA A 22 -21.51 66.05 50.18
CA ALA A 22 -22.47 65.36 49.31
C ALA A 22 -21.91 65.03 47.90
N SER A 23 -20.65 65.36 47.63
CA SER A 23 -20.02 65.15 46.31
C SER A 23 -19.06 63.95 46.29
N GLY A 24 -19.28 62.97 47.18
CA GLY A 24 -18.43 61.79 47.29
C GLY A 24 -19.02 60.63 46.51
N ASP A 25 -18.42 60.29 45.38
CA ASP A 25 -18.59 59.03 44.64
C ASP A 25 -19.79 58.85 43.67
N ASP A 26 -20.50 59.91 43.27
CA ASP A 26 -21.56 59.80 42.25
C ASP A 26 -21.07 60.06 40.81
N VAL A 27 -21.65 59.36 39.83
CA VAL A 27 -21.39 59.56 38.40
C VAL A 27 -22.09 60.85 37.93
N PRO A 28 -21.43 61.74 37.17
CA PRO A 28 -22.05 62.98 36.70
C PRO A 28 -23.38 62.75 35.96
N ALA A 29 -24.38 63.58 36.27
CA ALA A 29 -25.70 63.52 35.62
C ALA A 29 -25.60 63.68 34.09
N GLY A 30 -26.45 62.95 33.35
CA GLY A 30 -26.45 62.94 31.88
C GLY A 30 -25.39 62.02 31.24
N THR A 31 -24.70 61.19 32.03
CA THR A 31 -23.71 60.23 31.50
C THR A 31 -24.39 58.95 31.03
N ARG A 32 -24.17 58.57 29.77
CA ARG A 32 -24.60 57.32 29.14
C ARG A 32 -23.39 56.49 28.74
N VAL A 33 -23.52 55.17 28.76
CA VAL A 33 -22.53 54.22 28.25
C VAL A 33 -23.24 53.28 27.30
N SER A 34 -22.87 53.33 26.01
CA SER A 34 -23.50 52.52 24.95
C SER A 34 -25.04 52.52 25.02
N GLY A 35 -25.65 53.69 25.24
CA GLY A 35 -27.11 53.87 25.34
C GLY A 35 -27.72 53.64 26.73
N VAL A 36 -26.97 53.11 27.70
CA VAL A 36 -27.41 52.91 29.09
C VAL A 36 -27.13 54.16 29.93
N ASP A 37 -28.17 54.78 30.47
CA ASP A 37 -28.06 55.97 31.33
C ASP A 37 -27.60 55.60 32.75
N ILE A 38 -26.43 56.09 33.14
CA ILE A 38 -25.80 55.88 34.45
C ILE A 38 -25.62 57.19 35.23
N GLY A 39 -26.07 58.32 34.69
CA GLY A 39 -25.86 59.63 35.29
C GLY A 39 -26.66 59.81 36.58
N GLY A 40 -26.03 60.40 37.60
CA GLY A 40 -26.65 60.65 38.91
C GLY A 40 -26.77 59.42 39.80
N LEU A 41 -26.23 58.27 39.39
CA LEU A 41 -26.15 57.07 40.21
C LEU A 41 -24.82 57.05 40.98
N SER A 42 -24.86 56.47 42.18
CA SER A 42 -23.64 56.11 42.90
C SER A 42 -22.81 55.10 42.09
N ARG A 43 -21.49 55.10 42.27
CA ARG A 43 -20.60 54.15 41.56
C ARG A 43 -21.04 52.68 41.67
N SER A 44 -21.63 52.27 42.80
CA SER A 44 -22.16 50.91 42.98
C SER A 44 -23.43 50.66 42.17
N GLN A 45 -24.39 51.60 42.20
CA GLN A 45 -25.63 51.49 41.43
C GLN A 45 -25.40 51.62 39.92
N ALA A 46 -24.47 52.48 39.50
CA ALA A 46 -24.05 52.60 38.11
C ALA A 46 -23.43 51.29 37.61
N ARG A 47 -22.59 50.65 38.43
CA ARG A 47 -21.99 49.35 38.13
C ARG A 47 -23.04 48.25 37.99
N GLU A 48 -23.96 48.12 38.95
CA GLU A 48 -25.01 47.10 38.91
C GLU A 48 -25.95 47.27 37.70
N LYS A 49 -26.23 48.53 37.33
CA LYS A 49 -27.02 48.86 36.13
C LYS A 49 -26.28 48.51 34.83
N LEU A 50 -24.97 48.73 34.77
CA LEU A 50 -24.15 48.30 33.62
C LEU A 50 -23.97 46.78 33.58
N ASP A 51 -23.76 46.12 34.72
CA ASP A 51 -23.64 44.66 34.81
C ASP A 51 -24.94 43.97 34.37
N SER A 52 -26.11 44.52 34.73
CA SER A 52 -27.42 43.98 34.31
C SER A 52 -27.78 44.28 32.85
N SER A 53 -27.38 45.43 32.31
CA SER A 53 -27.77 45.86 30.96
C SER A 53 -26.76 45.48 29.87
N LEU A 54 -25.47 45.47 30.19
CA LEU A 54 -24.36 45.21 29.27
C LEU A 54 -23.55 43.95 29.63
N GLY A 55 -23.76 43.34 30.80
CA GLY A 55 -23.06 42.11 31.20
C GLY A 55 -23.36 40.90 30.29
N GLY A 56 -24.49 40.93 29.58
CA GLY A 56 -24.86 39.94 28.56
C GLY A 56 -24.52 40.33 27.11
N ALA A 57 -23.93 41.50 26.87
CA ALA A 57 -23.71 42.03 25.51
C ALA A 57 -22.77 41.17 24.65
N TRP A 58 -21.91 40.37 25.28
CA TRP A 58 -21.00 39.42 24.63
C TRP A 58 -21.51 37.97 24.66
N SER A 59 -22.71 37.74 25.22
CA SER A 59 -23.35 36.43 25.27
C SER A 59 -24.12 36.09 23.99
N GLU A 60 -24.47 37.10 23.18
CA GLU A 60 -25.10 36.93 21.87
C GLU A 60 -24.06 36.76 20.74
N PRO A 61 -24.37 36.02 19.66
CA PRO A 61 -23.44 35.85 18.54
C PRO A 61 -23.09 37.19 17.87
N VAL A 62 -21.81 37.54 17.84
CA VAL A 62 -21.32 38.77 17.20
C VAL A 62 -21.25 38.56 15.69
N LYS A 63 -21.82 39.48 14.91
CA LYS A 63 -21.67 39.49 13.45
C LYS A 63 -20.22 39.82 13.09
N VAL A 64 -19.59 38.92 12.36
CA VAL A 64 -18.18 39.04 11.97
C VAL A 64 -18.03 38.83 10.47
N ARG A 65 -17.00 39.46 9.90
CA ARG A 65 -16.59 39.26 8.51
C ARG A 65 -15.21 38.61 8.49
N LEU A 66 -15.14 37.39 7.97
CA LEU A 66 -13.92 36.58 7.85
C LEU A 66 -13.44 36.58 6.39
N GLY A 67 -12.61 37.55 6.03
CA GLY A 67 -12.28 37.81 4.61
C GLY A 67 -13.53 38.26 3.85
N ASP A 68 -13.92 37.53 2.80
CA ASP A 68 -15.09 37.82 1.96
C ASP A 68 -16.40 37.16 2.42
N SER A 69 -16.39 36.48 3.58
CA SER A 69 -17.55 35.73 4.09
C SER A 69 -18.10 36.36 5.37
N ASP A 70 -19.42 36.56 5.43
CA ASP A 70 -20.12 36.97 6.63
C ASP A 70 -20.45 35.75 7.51
N GLY A 71 -20.36 35.91 8.82
CA GLY A 71 -20.65 34.86 9.79
C GLY A 71 -20.99 35.43 11.16
N THR A 72 -21.23 34.53 12.12
CA THR A 72 -21.47 34.88 13.51
C THR A 72 -20.55 34.08 14.39
N VAL A 73 -19.88 34.73 15.34
CA VAL A 73 -18.95 34.09 16.27
C VAL A 73 -19.41 34.38 17.68
N GLN A 74 -19.46 33.33 18.51
CA GLN A 74 -19.66 33.47 19.94
C GLN A 74 -18.30 33.38 20.63
N VAL A 75 -17.94 34.42 21.38
CA VAL A 75 -16.66 34.48 22.08
C VAL A 75 -16.89 34.55 23.58
N SER A 76 -16.31 33.60 24.30
CA SER A 76 -16.30 33.61 25.77
C SER A 76 -15.03 34.31 26.27
N GLY A 77 -15.14 35.11 27.34
CA GLY A 77 -13.98 35.75 27.98
C GLY A 77 -13.76 37.22 27.60
N ILE A 78 -14.60 37.81 26.76
CA ILE A 78 -14.66 39.27 26.57
C ILE A 78 -15.88 39.78 27.35
N SER A 79 -15.68 40.75 28.23
CA SER A 79 -16.75 41.32 29.06
C SER A 79 -16.52 42.82 29.29
N VAL A 80 -17.57 43.58 29.56
CA VAL A 80 -17.42 44.98 29.99
C VAL A 80 -16.85 45.03 31.40
N ASP A 81 -15.76 45.76 31.62
CA ASP A 81 -15.27 46.10 32.95
C ASP A 81 -16.11 47.25 33.50
N SER A 82 -17.25 46.91 34.08
CA SER A 82 -18.19 47.89 34.64
C SER A 82 -17.56 48.72 35.76
N LYS A 83 -16.53 48.20 36.46
CA LYS A 83 -15.83 48.93 37.52
C LYS A 83 -14.95 50.03 36.93
N GLU A 84 -14.13 49.71 35.95
CA GLU A 84 -13.23 50.67 35.30
C GLU A 84 -14.00 51.64 34.39
N THR A 85 -15.08 51.18 33.75
CA THR A 85 -15.99 52.02 32.95
C THR A 85 -16.64 53.10 33.82
N VAL A 86 -17.15 52.73 35.00
CA VAL A 86 -17.73 53.68 35.95
C VAL A 86 -16.66 54.59 36.54
N ALA A 87 -15.45 54.10 36.79
CA ALA A 87 -14.33 54.92 37.25
C ALA A 87 -13.92 55.99 36.21
N ARG A 88 -13.90 55.63 34.92
CA ARG A 88 -13.65 56.56 33.80
C ARG A 88 -14.79 57.58 33.64
N ALA A 89 -16.03 57.13 33.74
CA ALA A 89 -17.21 57.97 33.70
C ALA A 89 -17.26 58.97 34.88
N ALA A 90 -16.85 58.54 36.08
CA ALA A 90 -16.79 59.38 37.27
C ALA A 90 -15.56 60.31 37.30
N GLY A 91 -14.39 59.83 36.87
CA GLY A 91 -13.11 60.56 36.92
C GLY A 91 -13.05 61.77 36.01
N ALA A 92 -13.73 61.72 34.85
CA ALA A 92 -13.86 62.86 33.94
C ALA A 92 -14.68 64.04 34.53
N GLY A 93 -15.25 63.88 35.73
CA GLY A 93 -16.03 64.90 36.45
C GLY A 93 -15.24 65.76 37.44
N SER A 94 -13.97 65.44 37.73
CA SER A 94 -13.23 65.88 38.93
C SER A 94 -12.40 67.18 38.80
N ASP A 95 -12.56 67.94 37.71
CA ASP A 95 -11.76 69.16 37.48
C ASP A 95 -12.36 70.37 38.23
N PRO A 96 -11.66 70.96 39.23
CA PRO A 96 -12.21 71.95 40.15
C PRO A 96 -12.64 73.27 39.49
N PHE A 97 -12.21 73.57 38.26
CA PHE A 97 -12.63 74.79 37.55
C PHE A 97 -13.91 74.62 36.71
N THR A 98 -14.45 73.40 36.59
CA THR A 98 -15.65 73.13 35.77
C THR A 98 -16.98 73.17 36.55
N VAL A 99 -16.93 73.42 37.87
CA VAL A 99 -18.12 73.36 38.75
C VAL A 99 -19.07 74.56 38.54
N ILE A 100 -18.57 75.73 38.12
CA ILE A 100 -19.38 76.95 38.00
C ILE A 100 -20.15 77.02 36.67
N GLY A 101 -19.69 76.37 35.60
CA GLY A 101 -20.39 76.30 34.31
C GLY A 101 -21.55 75.28 34.28
N ARG A 102 -21.72 74.47 35.31
CA ARG A 102 -22.61 73.27 35.31
C ARG A 102 -24.04 73.51 35.80
N LEU A 103 -24.42 74.74 36.14
CA LEU A 103 -25.81 75.08 36.46
C LEU A 103 -26.69 75.27 35.20
N PHE A 104 -26.13 75.28 33.99
CA PHE A 104 -26.87 75.61 32.76
C PHE A 104 -26.57 74.75 31.52
N THR A 105 -25.83 73.64 31.63
CA THR A 105 -25.55 72.73 30.48
C THR A 105 -25.84 71.27 30.82
N SER A 106 -27.05 70.81 30.51
CA SER A 106 -27.41 69.40 30.42
C SER A 106 -26.97 68.86 29.04
N GLY A 107 -25.67 68.57 28.90
CA GLY A 107 -25.15 67.86 27.73
C GLY A 107 -25.09 66.37 28.03
N ASP A 108 -25.73 65.54 27.19
CA ASP A 108 -25.55 64.09 27.22
C ASP A 108 -24.05 63.77 27.03
N ARG A 109 -23.51 62.93 27.91
CA ARG A 109 -22.11 62.47 27.86
C ARG A 109 -22.09 60.99 27.56
N ASP A 110 -21.80 60.62 26.32
CA ASP A 110 -21.53 59.23 25.96
C ASP A 110 -20.09 58.85 26.31
N VAL A 111 -19.91 57.83 27.14
CA VAL A 111 -18.62 57.27 27.53
C VAL A 111 -18.51 55.85 26.97
N GLU A 112 -17.42 55.57 26.27
CA GLU A 112 -17.16 54.22 25.75
C GLU A 112 -16.87 53.22 26.88
N PRO A 113 -17.46 52.01 26.84
CA PRO A 113 -17.21 50.99 27.85
C PRO A 113 -15.77 50.50 27.79
N VAL A 114 -15.17 50.30 28.97
CA VAL A 114 -13.87 49.64 29.10
C VAL A 114 -14.09 48.13 28.97
N ILE A 115 -13.43 47.50 28.00
CA ILE A 115 -13.54 46.06 27.78
C ILE A 115 -12.42 45.34 28.54
N ARG A 116 -12.79 44.29 29.28
CA ARG A 116 -11.87 43.34 29.91
C ARG A 116 -11.84 42.06 29.11
N VAL A 117 -10.63 41.61 28.79
CA VAL A 117 -10.37 40.39 28.03
C VAL A 117 -9.66 39.38 28.92
N ASP A 118 -10.26 38.21 29.10
CA ASP A 118 -9.61 37.00 29.59
C ASP A 118 -8.98 36.31 28.36
N GLU A 119 -7.70 36.63 28.08
CA GLU A 119 -7.01 36.16 26.88
C GLU A 119 -7.04 34.64 26.73
N ALA A 120 -6.94 33.89 27.83
CA ALA A 120 -6.92 32.43 27.78
C ALA A 120 -8.27 31.86 27.35
N LYS A 121 -9.38 32.41 27.88
CA LYS A 121 -10.74 31.98 27.50
C LYS A 121 -11.13 32.46 26.11
N ALA A 122 -10.78 33.70 25.76
CA ALA A 122 -11.06 34.27 24.44
C ALA A 122 -10.33 33.51 23.32
N ARG A 123 -9.04 33.20 23.51
CA ARG A 123 -8.28 32.37 22.57
C ARG A 123 -8.86 30.96 22.45
N ALA A 124 -9.24 30.31 23.56
CA ALA A 124 -9.80 28.97 23.52
C ALA A 124 -11.15 28.91 22.77
N SER A 125 -12.04 29.88 23.04
CA SER A 125 -13.34 30.00 22.37
C SER A 125 -13.17 30.23 20.86
N LEU A 126 -12.29 31.16 20.47
CA LEU A 126 -12.03 31.46 19.07
C LEU A 126 -11.26 30.36 18.34
N ALA A 127 -10.43 29.58 19.05
CA ALA A 127 -9.72 28.45 18.47
C ALA A 127 -10.65 27.27 18.11
N GLU A 128 -11.68 27.02 18.91
CA GLU A 128 -12.73 26.04 18.55
C GLU A 128 -13.53 26.52 17.35
N GLU A 129 -13.93 27.79 17.36
CA GLU A 129 -14.70 28.38 16.27
C GLU A 129 -13.88 28.44 14.97
N ALA A 130 -12.57 28.67 15.07
CA ALA A 130 -11.62 28.64 13.96
C ALA A 130 -11.56 27.27 13.24
N LYS A 131 -11.92 26.16 13.91
CA LYS A 131 -11.98 24.83 13.27
C LYS A 131 -13.15 24.73 12.28
N THR A 132 -14.27 25.39 12.59
CA THR A 132 -15.47 25.41 11.75
C THR A 132 -15.28 26.28 10.51
N TYR A 133 -14.59 27.41 10.66
CA TYR A 133 -14.34 28.36 9.57
C TYR A 133 -13.04 28.09 8.79
N GLY A 134 -12.18 27.25 9.34
CA GLY A 134 -10.91 26.85 8.75
C GLY A 134 -11.09 25.93 7.55
N ARG A 135 -10.46 26.28 6.42
CA ARG A 135 -10.39 25.42 5.23
C ARG A 135 -8.95 25.04 4.98
N LYS A 136 -8.67 23.74 4.90
CA LYS A 136 -7.33 23.25 4.53
C LYS A 136 -7.04 23.56 3.05
N ALA A 137 -5.80 23.96 2.75
CA ALA A 137 -5.36 24.12 1.38
C ALA A 137 -5.39 22.76 0.65
N ARG A 138 -5.93 22.71 -0.56
CA ARG A 138 -5.92 21.52 -1.42
C ARG A 138 -5.11 21.80 -2.68
N GLN A 139 -4.25 20.85 -3.03
CA GLN A 139 -3.39 20.96 -4.20
C GLN A 139 -4.20 20.79 -5.48
N GLY A 140 -3.76 21.49 -6.51
CA GLY A 140 -4.21 21.24 -7.88
C GLY A 140 -3.62 19.95 -8.38
N ALA A 141 -4.33 19.26 -9.27
CA ALA A 141 -3.87 18.00 -9.84
C ALA A 141 -4.35 17.84 -11.28
N VAL A 142 -3.63 17.03 -12.05
CA VAL A 142 -4.04 16.54 -13.36
C VAL A 142 -4.05 15.02 -13.30
N ALA A 143 -5.16 14.42 -13.67
CA ALA A 143 -5.36 12.99 -13.75
C ALA A 143 -5.77 12.59 -15.17
N PHE A 144 -5.59 11.33 -15.51
CA PHE A 144 -6.02 10.78 -16.79
C PHE A 144 -7.04 9.68 -16.53
N HIS A 145 -8.16 9.71 -17.25
CA HIS A 145 -9.21 8.70 -17.13
C HIS A 145 -9.79 8.39 -18.49
N ALA A 146 -9.85 7.11 -18.85
CA ALA A 146 -10.40 6.64 -20.13
C ALA A 146 -9.84 7.34 -21.39
N GLY A 147 -8.61 7.84 -21.33
CA GLY A 147 -8.00 8.59 -22.44
C GLY A 147 -8.34 10.08 -22.47
N GLU A 148 -8.90 10.62 -21.39
CA GLU A 148 -9.15 12.05 -21.22
C GLU A 148 -8.31 12.63 -20.07
N ALA A 149 -7.86 13.87 -20.23
CA ALA A 149 -7.18 14.61 -19.18
C ALA A 149 -8.19 15.38 -18.32
N MET A 150 -8.13 15.19 -16.99
CA MET A 150 -9.01 15.82 -16.01
C MET A 150 -8.21 16.69 -15.06
N SER A 151 -8.59 17.95 -14.90
CA SER A 151 -7.99 18.87 -13.94
C SER A 151 -8.80 18.94 -12.65
N THR A 152 -8.11 18.91 -11.50
CA THR A 152 -8.67 19.31 -10.20
C THR A 152 -8.10 20.68 -9.84
N GLN A 153 -8.98 21.67 -9.70
CA GLN A 153 -8.56 23.03 -9.33
C GLN A 153 -8.13 23.09 -7.85
N PRO A 154 -7.06 23.82 -7.53
CA PRO A 154 -6.60 23.95 -6.17
C PRO A 154 -7.53 24.84 -5.35
N VAL A 155 -7.44 24.68 -4.02
CA VAL A 155 -8.21 25.46 -3.06
C VAL A 155 -7.26 26.12 -2.08
N THR A 156 -7.27 27.46 -2.02
CA THR A 156 -6.50 28.22 -1.03
C THR A 156 -7.02 27.92 0.37
N GLY A 157 -6.09 27.58 1.26
CA GLY A 157 -6.38 27.36 2.67
C GLY A 157 -6.62 28.67 3.39
N ARG A 158 -7.48 28.63 4.41
CA ARG A 158 -7.84 29.78 5.24
C ARG A 158 -7.93 29.34 6.69
N SER A 159 -7.29 30.07 7.59
CA SER A 159 -7.39 29.88 9.03
C SER A 159 -7.59 31.24 9.70
N LEU A 160 -8.40 31.29 10.76
CA LEU A 160 -8.56 32.49 11.57
C LEU A 160 -7.22 32.82 12.27
N ASP A 161 -6.81 34.08 12.23
CA ASP A 161 -5.73 34.57 13.09
C ASP A 161 -6.32 34.81 14.48
N VAL A 162 -6.19 33.82 15.38
CA VAL A 162 -6.85 33.85 16.70
C VAL A 162 -6.39 35.04 17.53
N ASP A 163 -5.10 35.39 17.49
CA ASP A 163 -4.57 36.51 18.27
C ASP A 163 -5.09 37.85 17.74
N GLY A 164 -5.00 38.06 16.42
CA GLY A 164 -5.55 39.27 15.80
C GLY A 164 -7.07 39.36 15.89
N ALA A 165 -7.78 38.23 15.97
CA ALA A 165 -9.23 38.18 16.16
C ALA A 165 -9.63 38.56 17.59
N VAL A 166 -8.85 38.16 18.61
CA VAL A 166 -9.05 38.62 19.99
C VAL A 166 -8.88 40.14 20.05
N ASP A 167 -7.83 40.69 19.45
CA ASP A 167 -7.58 42.14 19.45
C ASP A 167 -8.67 42.93 18.71
N ALA A 168 -9.12 42.42 17.57
CA ALA A 168 -10.19 43.02 16.77
C ALA A 168 -11.54 42.99 17.50
N LEU A 169 -11.84 41.90 18.23
CA LEU A 169 -13.05 41.80 19.04
C LEU A 169 -12.95 42.64 20.32
N ALA A 170 -11.78 42.71 20.96
CA ALA A 170 -11.55 43.55 22.14
C ALA A 170 -11.70 45.05 21.86
N SER A 171 -11.40 45.46 20.62
CA SER A 171 -11.52 46.84 20.15
C SER A 171 -12.90 47.17 19.58
N ALA A 172 -13.80 46.17 19.46
CA ALA A 172 -15.14 46.35 18.93
C ALA A 172 -16.16 46.62 20.05
N VAL A 173 -17.08 47.56 19.81
CA VAL A 173 -18.21 47.82 20.72
C VAL A 173 -19.44 47.06 20.21
N PRO A 174 -19.94 46.04 20.93
CA PRO A 174 -21.10 45.27 20.49
C PRO A 174 -22.36 46.16 20.47
N GLY A 175 -23.19 46.01 19.43
CA GLY A 175 -24.45 46.74 19.26
C GLY A 175 -24.44 47.87 18.23
N GLN A 176 -23.28 48.27 17.69
CA GLN A 176 -23.22 49.10 16.48
C GLN A 176 -23.25 48.18 15.23
N GLY A 177 -24.18 48.41 14.30
CA GLY A 177 -24.62 47.44 13.29
C GLY A 177 -23.62 47.00 12.21
N GLU A 178 -22.31 47.29 12.33
CA GLU A 178 -21.29 46.86 11.37
C GLU A 178 -20.60 45.54 11.80
N PRO A 179 -20.41 44.56 10.90
CA PRO A 179 -19.70 43.32 11.22
C PRO A 179 -18.22 43.56 11.56
N VAL A 180 -17.74 42.97 12.65
CA VAL A 180 -16.33 43.05 13.06
C VAL A 180 -15.46 42.25 12.08
N ARG A 181 -14.45 42.88 11.48
CA ARG A 181 -13.54 42.22 10.53
C ARG A 181 -12.49 41.42 11.30
N LEU A 182 -12.49 40.11 11.15
CA LEU A 182 -11.50 39.25 11.78
C LEU A 182 -10.35 38.94 10.80
N PRO A 183 -9.08 39.10 11.22
CA PRO A 183 -7.94 38.78 10.38
C PRO A 183 -7.88 37.27 10.10
N VAL A 184 -7.58 36.90 8.86
CA VAL A 184 -7.40 35.52 8.43
C VAL A 184 -6.01 35.34 7.85
N ARG A 185 -5.40 34.19 8.13
CA ARG A 185 -4.18 33.74 7.46
C ARG A 185 -4.57 32.85 6.30
N THR A 186 -4.02 33.14 5.12
CA THR A 186 -4.18 32.29 3.94
C THR A 186 -2.98 31.37 3.80
N THR A 187 -3.21 30.21 3.20
CA THR A 187 -2.14 29.27 2.84
C THR A 187 -2.35 28.85 1.41
N ASP A 188 -1.44 29.29 0.54
CA ASP A 188 -1.53 28.95 -0.87
C ASP A 188 -1.20 27.48 -1.12
N PRO A 189 -1.91 26.86 -2.08
CA PRO A 189 -1.56 25.53 -2.56
C PRO A 189 -0.17 25.59 -3.23
N ARG A 190 0.62 24.53 -3.04
CA ARG A 190 1.93 24.38 -3.69
C ARG A 190 1.78 24.28 -5.21
N VAL A 191 0.75 23.54 -5.66
CA VAL A 191 0.35 23.45 -7.06
C VAL A 191 -0.85 24.37 -7.28
N GLY A 192 -0.58 25.57 -7.79
CA GLY A 192 -1.59 26.61 -8.05
C GLY A 192 -2.38 26.42 -9.35
N ALA A 193 -3.40 27.25 -9.56
CA ALA A 193 -4.29 27.12 -10.73
C ALA A 193 -3.55 27.40 -12.05
N ALA A 194 -2.59 28.34 -12.04
CA ALA A 194 -1.74 28.62 -13.19
C ALA A 194 -0.91 27.39 -13.62
N GLU A 195 -0.40 26.63 -12.64
CA GLU A 195 0.34 25.40 -12.87
C GLU A 195 -0.55 24.31 -13.48
N VAL A 196 -1.75 24.10 -12.92
CA VAL A 196 -2.72 23.13 -13.44
C VAL A 196 -3.12 23.48 -14.88
N ASN A 197 -3.43 24.74 -15.17
CA ASN A 197 -3.83 25.20 -16.50
C ASN A 197 -2.68 25.06 -17.51
N ARG A 198 -1.44 25.36 -17.09
CA ARG A 198 -0.26 25.14 -17.92
C ARG A 198 -0.08 23.66 -18.23
N ALA A 199 -0.09 22.80 -17.22
CA ALA A 199 0.07 21.35 -17.36
C ALA A 199 -1.01 20.74 -18.26
N MET A 200 -2.26 21.20 -18.16
CA MET A 200 -3.35 20.80 -19.04
C MET A 200 -3.07 21.20 -20.50
N LYS A 201 -2.71 22.47 -20.73
CA LYS A 201 -2.52 23.03 -22.08
C LYS A 201 -1.26 22.48 -22.78
N GLU A 202 -0.13 22.46 -22.08
CA GLU A 202 1.17 22.15 -22.66
C GLU A 202 1.45 20.65 -22.76
N PHE A 203 0.83 19.83 -21.88
CA PHE A 203 1.13 18.40 -21.83
C PHE A 203 -0.11 17.52 -21.84
N ALA A 204 -1.05 17.68 -20.90
CA ALA A 204 -2.07 16.66 -20.66
C ALA A 204 -3.09 16.52 -21.82
N THR A 205 -3.56 17.65 -22.37
CA THR A 205 -4.45 17.64 -23.55
C THR A 205 -3.72 17.15 -24.81
N PRO A 206 -2.51 17.64 -25.15
CA PRO A 206 -1.71 17.06 -26.24
C PRO A 206 -1.43 15.55 -26.09
N ALA A 207 -1.08 15.10 -24.89
CA ALA A 207 -0.76 13.70 -24.59
C ALA A 207 -1.90 12.75 -24.95
N MET A 208 -3.13 13.16 -24.69
CA MET A 208 -4.34 12.37 -24.93
C MET A 208 -5.00 12.62 -26.30
N SER A 209 -4.47 13.54 -27.10
CA SER A 209 -5.13 14.00 -28.34
C SER A 209 -5.21 12.93 -29.44
N ALA A 210 -4.24 12.03 -29.48
CA ALA A 210 -4.13 10.98 -30.48
C ALA A 210 -3.27 9.81 -29.97
N PRO A 211 -3.35 8.64 -30.60
CA PRO A 211 -2.44 7.53 -30.32
C PRO A 211 -0.96 7.89 -30.56
N VAL A 212 -0.06 7.10 -29.98
CA VAL A 212 1.40 7.15 -30.22
C VAL A 212 1.82 5.87 -30.94
N THR A 213 2.62 6.00 -31.99
CA THR A 213 3.12 4.84 -32.75
C THR A 213 4.57 4.57 -32.37
N LEU A 214 4.84 3.32 -31.97
CA LEU A 214 6.18 2.85 -31.63
C LEU A 214 6.68 1.90 -32.71
N THR A 215 7.93 2.09 -33.13
CA THR A 215 8.61 1.16 -34.03
C THR A 215 9.55 0.27 -33.24
N VAL A 216 9.25 -1.03 -33.16
CA VAL A 216 10.06 -2.03 -32.43
C VAL A 216 10.46 -3.14 -33.38
N GLY A 217 11.76 -3.33 -33.61
CA GLY A 217 12.26 -4.38 -34.50
C GLY A 217 11.67 -4.30 -35.93
N GLY A 218 11.39 -3.10 -36.43
CA GLY A 218 10.80 -2.87 -37.76
C GLY A 218 9.27 -3.05 -37.82
N ARG A 219 8.60 -3.31 -36.69
CA ARG A 219 7.13 -3.40 -36.59
C ARG A 219 6.57 -2.16 -35.92
N GLU A 220 5.42 -1.69 -36.41
CA GLU A 220 4.68 -0.58 -35.80
C GLU A 220 3.67 -1.11 -34.78
N VAL A 221 3.64 -0.47 -33.61
CA VAL A 221 2.72 -0.77 -32.51
C VAL A 221 2.11 0.53 -32.03
N GLU A 222 0.79 0.59 -32.01
CA GLU A 222 0.05 1.79 -31.63
C GLU A 222 -0.42 1.70 -30.17
N ILE A 223 -0.23 2.79 -29.42
CA ILE A 223 -0.73 2.94 -28.06
C ILE A 223 -1.80 4.03 -28.02
N GLY A 224 -3.04 3.63 -27.79
CA GLY A 224 -4.17 4.56 -27.69
C GLY A 224 -4.17 5.39 -26.40
N PRO A 225 -4.87 6.55 -26.39
CA PRO A 225 -4.99 7.43 -25.21
C PRO A 225 -5.52 6.73 -23.96
N ALA A 226 -6.47 5.79 -24.11
CA ALA A 226 -7.02 5.04 -22.97
C ALA A 226 -5.97 4.18 -22.26
N THR A 227 -5.06 3.55 -23.00
CA THR A 227 -3.95 2.77 -22.43
C THR A 227 -2.90 3.70 -21.84
N LEU A 228 -2.53 4.78 -22.53
CA LEU A 228 -1.59 5.78 -22.01
C LEU A 228 -2.09 6.40 -20.70
N GLY A 229 -3.36 6.78 -20.62
CA GLY A 229 -3.97 7.40 -19.44
C GLY A 229 -4.01 6.50 -18.20
N LYS A 230 -4.04 5.17 -18.36
CA LYS A 230 -3.95 4.24 -17.22
C LYS A 230 -2.57 4.25 -16.56
N HIS A 231 -1.53 4.45 -17.35
CA HIS A 231 -0.13 4.32 -16.92
C HIS A 231 0.60 5.66 -16.81
N LEU A 232 -0.05 6.77 -17.17
CA LEU A 232 0.50 8.11 -17.11
C LEU A 232 -0.06 8.87 -15.90
N ALA A 233 0.81 9.54 -15.17
CA ALA A 233 0.42 10.41 -14.06
C ALA A 233 1.20 11.72 -14.11
N MET A 234 0.62 12.80 -13.59
CA MET A 234 1.32 14.07 -13.37
C MET A 234 1.62 14.22 -11.88
N LYS A 235 2.91 14.32 -11.52
CA LYS A 235 3.34 14.48 -10.12
C LYS A 235 4.09 15.79 -9.92
N PRO A 236 3.91 16.48 -8.78
CA PRO A 236 4.71 17.66 -8.46
C PRO A 236 6.20 17.30 -8.36
N ASP A 237 7.05 18.05 -9.03
CA ASP A 237 8.50 17.99 -8.92
C ASP A 237 9.01 18.80 -7.72
N GLY A 238 10.33 18.88 -7.55
CA GLY A 238 10.96 19.66 -6.47
C GLY A 238 10.68 21.17 -6.52
N ALA A 239 10.19 21.69 -7.65
CA ALA A 239 9.76 23.07 -7.83
C ALA A 239 8.23 23.23 -7.77
N ASN A 240 7.50 22.19 -7.35
CA ASN A 240 6.04 22.09 -7.34
C ASN A 240 5.38 22.24 -8.73
N ARG A 241 6.11 21.95 -9.81
CA ARG A 241 5.54 21.85 -11.16
C ARG A 241 5.09 20.42 -11.44
N LEU A 242 3.97 20.26 -12.13
CA LEU A 242 3.45 18.96 -12.52
C LEU A 242 4.30 18.40 -13.67
N ALA A 243 5.08 17.38 -13.36
CA ALA A 243 5.89 16.65 -14.32
C ALA A 243 5.24 15.29 -14.67
N PRO A 244 5.31 14.86 -15.94
CA PRO A 244 4.77 13.58 -16.34
C PRO A 244 5.62 12.42 -15.85
N VAL A 245 4.96 11.39 -15.36
CA VAL A 245 5.56 10.13 -14.91
C VAL A 245 4.79 9.00 -15.58
N LEU A 246 5.47 8.30 -16.50
CA LEU A 246 4.93 7.12 -17.14
C LEU A 246 5.36 5.86 -16.37
N ASP A 247 4.41 5.03 -15.96
CA ASP A 247 4.70 3.69 -15.45
C ASP A 247 5.05 2.77 -16.62
N GLY A 248 6.35 2.68 -16.93
CA GLY A 248 6.85 1.83 -18.01
C GLY A 248 6.67 0.34 -17.73
N LYS A 249 6.61 -0.09 -16.46
CA LYS A 249 6.37 -1.50 -16.11
C LYS A 249 4.90 -1.85 -16.30
N GLY A 250 4.00 -1.01 -15.79
CA GLY A 250 2.56 -1.15 -16.00
C GLY A 250 2.20 -1.13 -17.48
N LEU A 251 2.75 -0.20 -18.25
CA LEU A 251 2.50 -0.09 -19.67
C LEU A 251 3.00 -1.31 -20.46
N LEU A 252 4.21 -1.82 -20.16
CA LEU A 252 4.76 -3.02 -20.80
C LEU A 252 3.93 -4.28 -20.50
N ALA A 253 3.34 -4.37 -19.31
CA ALA A 253 2.49 -5.48 -18.89
C ALA A 253 1.03 -5.36 -19.36
N ASP A 254 0.62 -4.20 -19.89
CA ASP A 254 -0.75 -3.99 -20.37
C ASP A 254 -1.00 -4.85 -21.61
N PRO A 255 -2.06 -5.67 -21.66
CA PRO A 255 -2.36 -6.52 -22.81
C PRO A 255 -2.45 -5.76 -24.14
N ALA A 256 -2.89 -4.49 -24.11
CA ALA A 256 -2.99 -3.65 -25.30
C ALA A 256 -1.63 -3.36 -25.94
N LEU A 257 -0.54 -3.41 -25.17
CA LEU A 257 0.83 -3.24 -25.68
C LEU A 257 1.60 -4.57 -25.73
N ALA A 258 1.43 -5.44 -24.74
CA ALA A 258 2.13 -6.72 -24.64
C ALA A 258 1.84 -7.65 -25.83
N SER A 259 0.57 -7.77 -26.24
CA SER A 259 0.20 -8.67 -27.34
C SER A 259 0.75 -8.21 -28.71
N PRO A 260 0.67 -6.91 -29.09
CA PRO A 260 1.32 -6.42 -30.31
C PRO A 260 2.85 -6.43 -30.27
N LEU A 261 3.47 -6.31 -29.09
CA LEU A 261 4.93 -6.38 -28.93
C LEU A 261 5.48 -7.80 -28.98
N ALA A 262 4.69 -8.82 -28.61
CA ALA A 262 5.16 -10.21 -28.53
C ALA A 262 5.86 -10.71 -29.81
N PRO A 263 5.42 -10.39 -31.05
CA PRO A 263 6.12 -10.77 -32.27
C PRO A 263 7.40 -9.95 -32.57
N ALA A 264 7.63 -8.83 -31.87
CA ALA A 264 8.80 -7.97 -32.03
C ALA A 264 9.93 -8.31 -31.03
N THR A 265 9.59 -9.01 -29.95
CA THR A 265 10.49 -9.51 -28.90
C THR A 265 10.68 -11.02 -29.03
N ASP A 266 11.81 -11.54 -28.54
CA ASP A 266 12.10 -12.97 -28.49
C ASP A 266 12.54 -13.35 -27.07
N GLU A 267 12.05 -14.46 -26.54
CA GLU A 267 12.57 -14.96 -25.26
C GLU A 267 13.98 -15.55 -25.42
N ALA A 268 14.83 -15.33 -24.43
CA ALA A 268 16.13 -15.97 -24.38
C ALA A 268 15.99 -17.48 -24.15
N VAL A 269 16.61 -18.28 -25.01
CA VAL A 269 16.54 -19.75 -24.93
C VAL A 269 17.82 -20.27 -24.31
N ASN A 270 17.71 -21.00 -23.20
CA ASN A 270 18.85 -21.62 -22.52
C ASN A 270 19.52 -22.70 -23.38
N ALA A 271 20.84 -22.83 -23.25
CA ALA A 271 21.57 -23.96 -23.79
C ALA A 271 21.00 -25.28 -23.26
N ARG A 272 20.96 -26.32 -24.09
CA ARG A 272 20.59 -27.67 -23.67
C ARG A 272 21.83 -28.46 -23.32
N LEU A 273 21.80 -29.13 -22.18
CA LEU A 273 22.88 -30.01 -21.75
C LEU A 273 22.50 -31.46 -22.01
N ARG A 274 23.52 -32.31 -22.18
CA ARG A 274 23.37 -33.77 -22.24
C ARG A 274 24.50 -34.43 -21.46
N LEU A 275 24.30 -35.70 -21.11
CA LEU A 275 25.38 -36.51 -20.58
C LEU A 275 26.21 -37.14 -21.72
N ASP A 276 27.53 -37.09 -21.58
CA ASP A 276 28.49 -37.76 -22.47
C ASP A 276 29.62 -38.36 -21.62
N GLY A 277 29.80 -39.69 -21.65
CA GLY A 277 30.83 -40.36 -20.85
C GLY A 277 30.77 -40.07 -19.34
N GLY A 278 29.58 -39.74 -18.80
CA GLY A 278 29.40 -39.35 -17.39
C GLY A 278 29.68 -37.88 -17.07
N GLN A 279 30.06 -37.07 -18.07
CA GLN A 279 30.23 -35.62 -17.96
C GLN A 279 29.05 -34.90 -18.60
N VAL A 280 28.64 -33.78 -18.00
CA VAL A 280 27.59 -32.92 -18.56
C VAL A 280 28.22 -31.99 -19.59
N VAL A 281 27.79 -32.12 -20.85
CA VAL A 281 28.28 -31.34 -21.99
C VAL A 281 27.16 -30.57 -22.66
N VAL A 282 27.51 -29.53 -23.41
CA VAL A 282 26.55 -28.70 -24.15
C VAL A 282 26.10 -29.42 -25.41
N ALA A 283 24.82 -29.79 -25.48
CA ALA A 283 24.21 -30.40 -26.66
C ALA A 283 23.87 -29.34 -27.73
N SER A 284 23.34 -28.20 -27.30
CA SER A 284 23.06 -27.04 -28.15
C SER A 284 23.22 -25.77 -27.33
N ASP A 285 23.78 -24.73 -27.93
CA ASP A 285 24.03 -23.47 -27.23
C ASP A 285 22.75 -22.66 -27.02
N GLY A 286 22.79 -21.72 -26.09
CA GLY A 286 21.71 -20.79 -25.82
C GLY A 286 21.58 -19.76 -26.95
N LYS A 287 20.37 -19.23 -27.12
CA LYS A 287 20.08 -18.14 -28.04
C LYS A 287 19.67 -16.91 -27.24
N ALA A 288 20.30 -15.79 -27.52
CA ALA A 288 19.90 -14.51 -26.93
C ALA A 288 18.47 -14.15 -27.37
N GLY A 289 17.70 -13.65 -26.42
CA GLY A 289 16.40 -13.04 -26.65
C GLY A 289 16.54 -11.54 -26.89
N ARG A 290 15.43 -10.91 -27.21
CA ARG A 290 15.29 -9.46 -27.36
C ARG A 290 14.09 -9.01 -26.56
N GLU A 291 14.27 -8.05 -25.65
CA GLU A 291 13.18 -7.49 -24.86
C GLU A 291 13.12 -5.97 -24.96
N VAL A 292 11.95 -5.40 -24.74
CA VAL A 292 11.78 -3.96 -24.55
C VAL A 292 11.79 -3.68 -23.05
N THR A 293 12.69 -2.82 -22.60
CA THR A 293 12.75 -2.45 -21.18
C THR A 293 11.77 -1.33 -20.85
N ALA A 294 11.24 -1.32 -19.63
CA ALA A 294 10.38 -0.23 -19.14
C ALA A 294 11.05 1.16 -19.29
N LYS A 295 12.37 1.21 -19.15
CA LYS A 295 13.17 2.44 -19.31
C LYS A 295 13.25 2.86 -20.77
N ALA A 296 13.49 1.93 -21.70
CA ALA A 296 13.49 2.22 -23.13
C ALA A 296 12.12 2.76 -23.58
N LEU A 297 11.04 2.13 -23.09
CA LEU A 297 9.67 2.56 -23.37
C LEU A 297 9.38 3.97 -22.86
N GLN A 298 9.76 4.30 -21.61
CA GLN A 298 9.60 5.64 -21.05
C GLN A 298 10.35 6.71 -21.86
N LYS A 299 11.60 6.43 -22.23
CA LYS A 299 12.45 7.34 -23.00
C LYS A 299 11.88 7.61 -24.39
N ALA A 300 11.27 6.59 -25.01
CA ALA A 300 10.68 6.70 -26.34
C ALA A 300 9.30 7.37 -26.32
N VAL A 301 8.41 7.01 -25.38
CA VAL A 301 7.01 7.47 -25.37
C VAL A 301 6.88 8.92 -24.90
N LEU A 302 7.57 9.31 -23.82
CA LEU A 302 7.35 10.63 -23.18
C LEU A 302 7.53 11.83 -24.13
N PRO A 303 8.57 11.90 -24.98
CA PRO A 303 8.72 12.99 -25.94
C PRO A 303 7.63 13.05 -27.00
N LEU A 304 7.05 11.90 -27.38
CA LEU A 304 6.04 11.81 -28.45
C LEU A 304 4.67 12.31 -28.00
N LEU A 305 4.40 12.34 -26.69
CA LEU A 305 3.09 12.71 -26.15
C LEU A 305 2.70 14.16 -26.46
N THR A 306 3.67 15.07 -26.61
CA THR A 306 3.39 16.48 -26.95
C THR A 306 3.45 16.77 -28.44
N GLU A 307 3.84 15.79 -29.26
CA GLU A 307 3.95 15.94 -30.72
C GLU A 307 2.60 15.78 -31.42
N THR A 308 2.55 16.15 -32.71
CA THR A 308 1.33 16.08 -33.53
C THR A 308 1.56 15.34 -34.84
N GLY A 309 0.52 14.68 -35.35
CA GLY A 309 0.58 13.93 -36.62
C GLY A 309 1.68 12.87 -36.64
N ALA A 310 2.44 12.81 -37.74
CA ALA A 310 3.50 11.83 -37.94
C ALA A 310 4.69 11.97 -36.95
N ALA A 311 4.81 13.11 -36.26
CA ALA A 311 5.84 13.30 -35.23
C ALA A 311 5.55 12.53 -33.94
N ARG A 312 4.36 11.92 -33.80
CA ARG A 312 4.00 11.00 -32.71
C ARG A 312 4.49 9.56 -32.94
N THR A 313 5.52 9.40 -33.77
CA THR A 313 6.14 8.11 -34.08
C THR A 313 7.58 8.09 -33.59
N GLY A 314 7.98 7.04 -32.88
CA GLY A 314 9.36 6.88 -32.41
C GLY A 314 9.81 5.43 -32.31
N ALA A 315 11.11 5.20 -32.51
CA ALA A 315 11.71 3.90 -32.35
C ALA A 315 11.92 3.56 -30.86
N VAL A 316 11.69 2.30 -30.50
CA VAL A 316 12.05 1.76 -29.19
C VAL A 316 13.15 0.73 -29.39
N ASP A 317 14.29 0.97 -28.76
CA ASP A 317 15.40 0.03 -28.77
C ASP A 317 15.03 -1.25 -28.00
N THR A 318 15.41 -2.39 -28.55
CA THR A 318 15.36 -3.68 -27.85
C THR A 318 16.71 -3.95 -27.20
N GLU A 319 16.70 -4.48 -25.99
CA GLU A 319 17.89 -4.95 -25.30
C GLU A 319 18.07 -6.46 -25.50
N ASN A 320 19.31 -6.91 -25.68
CA ASN A 320 19.63 -8.31 -25.80
C ASN A 320 19.60 -8.97 -24.42
N VAL A 321 18.73 -9.96 -24.26
CA VAL A 321 18.64 -10.78 -23.04
C VAL A 321 19.47 -12.02 -23.26
N GLN A 322 20.57 -12.15 -22.51
CA GLN A 322 21.37 -13.37 -22.55
C GLN A 322 20.62 -14.50 -21.84
N PRO A 323 20.65 -15.73 -22.39
CA PRO A 323 20.07 -16.85 -21.68
C PRO A 323 20.87 -17.11 -20.41
N LYS A 324 20.18 -17.64 -19.38
CA LYS A 324 20.81 -17.99 -18.11
C LYS A 324 21.91 -19.05 -18.29
N LEU A 325 21.77 -19.90 -19.30
CA LEU A 325 22.70 -20.98 -19.61
C LEU A 325 23.25 -20.83 -21.03
N THR A 326 24.57 -20.71 -21.14
CA THR A 326 25.33 -20.61 -22.40
C THR A 326 26.52 -21.57 -22.37
N ARG A 327 27.07 -21.88 -23.55
CA ARG A 327 28.31 -22.67 -23.62
C ARG A 327 29.44 -22.11 -22.77
N ASP A 328 29.55 -20.78 -22.71
CA ASP A 328 30.62 -20.09 -22.00
C ASP A 328 30.49 -20.18 -20.47
N ASN A 329 29.27 -20.35 -19.95
CA ASN A 329 29.03 -20.38 -18.50
C ASN A 329 28.81 -21.78 -17.93
N VAL A 330 28.61 -22.80 -18.78
CA VAL A 330 28.40 -24.20 -18.34
C VAL A 330 29.54 -24.72 -17.48
N GLY A 331 30.78 -24.40 -17.83
CA GLY A 331 31.95 -24.78 -17.02
C GLY A 331 31.97 -24.18 -15.61
N ARG A 332 31.23 -23.09 -15.38
CA ARG A 332 31.12 -22.40 -14.09
C ARG A 332 29.95 -22.88 -13.24
N LEU A 333 29.13 -23.80 -13.76
CA LEU A 333 27.96 -24.32 -13.04
C LEU A 333 28.31 -25.22 -11.85
N GLY A 334 29.54 -25.72 -11.76
CA GLY A 334 29.96 -26.59 -10.67
C GLY A 334 29.33 -27.99 -10.71
N ILE A 335 28.97 -28.48 -11.90
CA ILE A 335 28.54 -29.88 -12.08
C ILE A 335 29.79 -30.74 -12.24
N LYS A 336 30.19 -31.46 -11.19
CA LYS A 336 31.49 -32.16 -11.10
C LYS A 336 31.36 -33.65 -10.84
N GLU A 337 30.34 -34.05 -10.09
CA GLU A 337 30.21 -35.42 -9.60
C GLU A 337 28.74 -35.83 -9.42
N LYS A 338 28.53 -37.12 -9.17
CA LYS A 338 27.23 -37.66 -8.78
C LYS A 338 26.93 -37.32 -7.33
N MET A 339 25.89 -36.53 -7.10
CA MET A 339 25.37 -36.22 -5.76
C MET A 339 24.56 -37.38 -5.21
N SER A 340 23.62 -37.89 -5.99
CA SER A 340 22.75 -39.00 -5.61
C SER A 340 22.27 -39.79 -6.81
N THR A 341 21.82 -41.01 -6.56
CA THR A 341 21.11 -41.84 -7.54
C THR A 341 20.11 -42.69 -6.80
N PHE A 342 18.94 -42.90 -7.39
CA PHE A 342 17.96 -43.83 -6.86
C PHE A 342 17.28 -44.57 -8.01
N THR A 343 16.93 -45.83 -7.78
CA THR A 343 16.24 -46.68 -8.75
C THR A 343 15.01 -47.28 -8.10
N VAL A 344 13.88 -47.20 -8.78
CA VAL A 344 12.66 -47.94 -8.45
C VAL A 344 12.44 -48.97 -9.54
N ASN A 345 12.26 -50.23 -9.13
CA ASN A 345 11.81 -51.29 -10.01
C ASN A 345 10.27 -51.37 -9.98
N PHE A 346 9.67 -51.75 -11.10
CA PHE A 346 8.23 -51.92 -11.22
C PHE A 346 7.90 -53.08 -12.16
N GLU A 347 6.76 -53.71 -11.92
CA GLU A 347 6.24 -54.75 -12.82
C GLU A 347 5.93 -54.14 -14.20
N PRO A 348 6.38 -54.71 -15.32
CA PRO A 348 6.04 -54.18 -16.64
C PRO A 348 4.53 -54.21 -16.90
N ALA A 349 4.00 -53.11 -17.43
CA ALA A 349 2.66 -53.04 -17.99
C ALA A 349 2.67 -52.00 -19.13
N PRO A 350 1.95 -52.20 -20.25
CA PRO A 350 2.05 -51.29 -21.40
C PRO A 350 1.87 -49.81 -21.03
N TYR A 351 0.84 -49.47 -20.25
CA TYR A 351 0.61 -48.10 -19.80
C TYR A 351 1.76 -47.56 -18.92
N ARG A 352 2.34 -48.43 -18.09
CA ARG A 352 3.36 -48.05 -17.11
C ARG A 352 4.68 -47.76 -17.81
N VAL A 353 5.07 -48.59 -18.77
CA VAL A 353 6.26 -48.38 -19.59
C VAL A 353 6.13 -47.06 -20.34
N THR A 354 5.00 -46.82 -21.02
CA THR A 354 4.75 -45.58 -21.74
C THR A 354 4.78 -44.35 -20.83
N ASN A 355 4.00 -44.36 -19.74
CA ASN A 355 3.86 -43.19 -18.87
C ASN A 355 5.13 -42.86 -18.07
N ILE A 356 5.81 -43.88 -17.54
CA ILE A 356 7.08 -43.70 -16.82
C ILE A 356 8.18 -43.26 -17.80
N GLY A 357 8.26 -43.89 -18.97
CA GLY A 357 9.19 -43.53 -20.03
C GLY A 357 9.02 -42.07 -20.46
N ARG A 358 7.78 -41.64 -20.71
CA ARG A 358 7.46 -40.26 -21.09
C ARG A 358 7.80 -39.25 -20.00
N ALA A 359 7.46 -39.54 -18.74
CA ALA A 359 7.81 -38.65 -17.63
C ALA A 359 9.34 -38.54 -17.43
N ALA A 360 10.08 -39.65 -17.57
CA ALA A 360 11.53 -39.63 -17.50
C ALA A 360 12.15 -38.84 -18.67
N GLU A 361 11.65 -39.00 -19.89
CA GLU A 361 12.07 -38.25 -21.09
C GLU A 361 11.94 -36.74 -20.87
N LEU A 362 10.78 -36.28 -20.38
CA LEU A 362 10.49 -34.86 -20.16
C LEU A 362 11.34 -34.24 -19.04
N MET A 363 11.72 -35.03 -18.04
CA MET A 363 12.58 -34.58 -16.94
C MET A 363 14.07 -34.58 -17.29
N ASN A 364 14.49 -35.48 -18.17
CA ASN A 364 15.89 -35.71 -18.47
C ASN A 364 16.54 -34.44 -19.06
N GLY A 365 17.70 -34.07 -18.53
CA GLY A 365 18.41 -32.87 -18.96
C GLY A 365 18.02 -31.59 -18.22
N SER A 366 17.13 -31.68 -17.23
CA SER A 366 16.79 -30.52 -16.38
C SER A 366 18.03 -29.99 -15.66
N VAL A 367 18.24 -28.67 -15.72
CA VAL A 367 19.27 -27.95 -14.98
C VAL A 367 18.60 -27.03 -13.98
N VAL A 368 18.97 -27.17 -12.70
CA VAL A 368 18.44 -26.37 -11.60
C VAL A 368 19.55 -25.49 -11.06
N LEU A 369 19.48 -24.18 -11.27
CA LEU A 369 20.54 -23.25 -10.83
C LEU A 369 20.50 -23.06 -9.30
N PRO A 370 21.61 -22.60 -8.68
CA PRO A 370 21.63 -22.28 -7.25
C PRO A 370 20.50 -21.32 -6.86
N GLY A 371 19.75 -21.70 -5.82
CA GLY A 371 18.63 -20.93 -5.29
C GLY A 371 17.29 -21.13 -6.02
N GLU A 372 17.27 -21.75 -7.20
CA GLU A 372 16.03 -22.03 -7.94
C GLU A 372 15.26 -23.20 -7.32
N THR A 373 13.93 -23.18 -7.51
CA THR A 373 13.04 -24.28 -7.13
C THR A 373 12.62 -25.06 -8.37
N TRP A 374 12.99 -26.34 -8.42
CA TRP A 374 12.51 -27.27 -9.44
C TRP A 374 11.13 -27.81 -9.05
N SER A 375 10.30 -28.11 -10.05
CA SER A 375 8.92 -28.58 -9.89
C SER A 375 8.68 -29.71 -10.88
N PHE A 376 8.18 -30.84 -10.38
CA PHE A 376 7.86 -32.00 -11.18
C PHE A 376 6.75 -31.68 -12.18
N ASN A 377 5.62 -31.14 -11.70
CA ASN A 377 4.50 -30.78 -12.55
C ASN A 377 4.92 -29.78 -13.61
N ARG A 378 5.62 -28.68 -13.28
CA ARG A 378 6.07 -27.71 -14.29
C ARG A 378 6.98 -28.32 -15.36
N THR A 379 7.78 -29.33 -15.00
CA THR A 379 8.73 -29.97 -15.91
C THR A 379 8.06 -31.04 -16.79
N VAL A 380 7.20 -31.87 -16.20
CA VAL A 380 6.53 -32.99 -16.89
C VAL A 380 5.24 -32.56 -17.59
N GLY A 381 4.60 -31.49 -17.12
CA GLY A 381 3.31 -31.04 -17.62
C GLY A 381 2.12 -31.88 -17.14
N GLU A 382 0.95 -31.53 -17.67
CA GLU A 382 -0.29 -32.26 -17.43
C GLU A 382 -0.22 -33.63 -18.10
N ARG A 383 -0.76 -34.65 -17.43
CA ARG A 383 -0.74 -36.02 -17.95
C ARG A 383 -1.93 -36.22 -18.89
N THR A 384 -1.80 -35.77 -20.13
CA THR A 384 -2.80 -35.91 -21.20
C THR A 384 -2.27 -36.76 -22.36
N GLU A 385 -3.18 -37.23 -23.22
CA GLU A 385 -2.82 -37.91 -24.47
C GLU A 385 -1.98 -37.02 -25.38
N ASP A 386 -2.31 -35.73 -25.48
CA ASP A 386 -1.54 -34.74 -26.25
C ASP A 386 -0.10 -34.57 -25.74
N ASN A 387 0.12 -34.78 -24.44
CA ASN A 387 1.46 -34.77 -23.84
C ASN A 387 2.12 -36.17 -23.85
N GLY A 388 1.53 -37.14 -24.56
CA GLY A 388 2.08 -38.48 -24.76
C GLY A 388 1.84 -39.46 -23.61
N PHE A 389 0.89 -39.16 -22.71
CA PHE A 389 0.48 -40.08 -21.65
C PHE A 389 -0.72 -40.91 -22.07
N VAL A 390 -0.82 -42.12 -21.54
CA VAL A 390 -1.94 -43.03 -21.78
C VAL A 390 -2.67 -43.35 -20.48
N GLU A 391 -3.91 -43.83 -20.60
CA GLU A 391 -4.68 -44.32 -19.47
C GLU A 391 -3.94 -45.46 -18.75
N GLY A 392 -3.91 -45.39 -17.43
CA GLY A 392 -3.32 -46.39 -16.57
C GLY A 392 -3.94 -46.36 -15.18
N ILE A 393 -3.47 -47.24 -14.30
CA ILE A 393 -3.98 -47.31 -12.93
C ILE A 393 -3.36 -46.19 -12.08
N ILE A 394 -4.22 -45.39 -11.45
CA ILE A 394 -3.90 -44.38 -10.45
C ILE A 394 -4.51 -44.75 -9.10
N ILE A 395 -4.14 -44.01 -8.06
CA ILE A 395 -4.79 -44.06 -6.75
C ILE A 395 -5.55 -42.76 -6.56
N ASN A 396 -6.85 -42.86 -6.33
CA ASN A 396 -7.74 -41.74 -6.06
C ASN A 396 -8.63 -42.11 -4.87
N ASN A 397 -8.66 -41.27 -3.83
CA ASN A 397 -9.47 -41.48 -2.62
C ASN A 397 -9.40 -42.93 -2.07
N ASP A 398 -8.17 -43.44 -1.88
CA ASP A 398 -7.89 -44.77 -1.33
C ASP A 398 -8.30 -45.97 -2.20
N GLN A 399 -8.58 -45.74 -3.49
CA GLN A 399 -8.96 -46.78 -4.44
C GLN A 399 -8.15 -46.71 -5.73
N PHE A 400 -8.02 -47.86 -6.40
CA PHE A 400 -7.48 -47.91 -7.75
C PHE A 400 -8.52 -47.46 -8.77
N GLU A 401 -8.14 -46.50 -9.61
CA GLU A 401 -8.96 -46.00 -10.71
C GLU A 401 -8.13 -45.93 -12.00
N LYS A 402 -8.80 -45.89 -13.15
CA LYS A 402 -8.14 -45.65 -14.44
C LYS A 402 -8.14 -44.16 -14.76
N ALA A 403 -6.97 -43.61 -15.04
CA ALA A 403 -6.81 -42.24 -15.52
C ALA A 403 -5.50 -42.09 -16.30
N ALA A 404 -5.39 -41.02 -17.09
CA ALA A 404 -4.16 -40.69 -17.80
C ALA A 404 -2.97 -40.48 -16.83
N GLY A 405 -1.82 -41.03 -17.19
CA GLY A 405 -0.61 -40.89 -16.37
C GLY A 405 -0.47 -41.90 -15.22
N GLY A 406 -1.28 -42.96 -15.20
CA GLY A 406 -1.07 -44.09 -14.29
C GLY A 406 0.37 -44.59 -14.29
N GLY A 407 0.97 -44.74 -13.11
CA GLY A 407 2.37 -45.14 -12.92
C GLY A 407 3.40 -44.00 -12.78
N VAL A 408 3.06 -42.75 -13.11
CA VAL A 408 4.00 -41.60 -13.02
C VAL A 408 4.53 -41.36 -11.61
N SER A 409 3.79 -41.73 -10.56
CA SER A 409 4.29 -41.61 -9.18
C SER A 409 5.55 -42.45 -8.92
N ALA A 410 5.87 -43.45 -9.74
CA ALA A 410 7.16 -44.14 -9.64
C ALA A 410 8.34 -43.18 -9.94
N VAL A 411 8.17 -42.29 -10.92
CA VAL A 411 9.17 -41.25 -11.26
C VAL A 411 9.23 -40.20 -10.16
N ALA A 412 8.08 -39.77 -9.62
CA ALA A 412 8.02 -38.84 -8.50
C ALA A 412 8.72 -39.41 -7.25
N THR A 413 8.40 -40.63 -6.83
CA THR A 413 9.08 -41.31 -5.72
C THR A 413 10.59 -41.48 -5.97
N THR A 414 10.99 -41.85 -7.18
CA THR A 414 12.42 -41.98 -7.50
C THR A 414 13.14 -40.64 -7.40
N THR A 415 12.50 -39.57 -7.87
CA THR A 415 13.01 -38.20 -7.78
C THR A 415 13.08 -37.71 -6.35
N PHE A 416 12.05 -37.98 -5.53
CA PHE A 416 12.04 -37.67 -4.10
C PHE A 416 13.23 -38.32 -3.37
N ASN A 417 13.55 -39.57 -3.71
CA ASN A 417 14.70 -40.24 -3.12
C ASN A 417 16.04 -39.68 -3.63
N ALA A 418 16.13 -39.29 -4.90
CA ALA A 418 17.29 -38.55 -5.40
C ALA A 418 17.47 -37.20 -4.68
N ILE A 419 16.38 -36.46 -4.43
CA ILE A 419 16.35 -35.23 -3.61
C ILE A 419 16.81 -35.52 -2.18
N PHE A 420 16.27 -36.57 -1.56
CA PHE A 420 16.60 -37.00 -0.21
C PHE A 420 18.10 -37.20 -0.06
N PHE A 421 18.69 -38.07 -0.91
CA PHE A 421 20.11 -38.41 -0.83
C PHE A 421 21.06 -37.35 -1.39
N ALA A 422 20.59 -36.43 -2.25
CA ALA A 422 21.39 -35.27 -2.67
C ALA A 422 21.57 -34.26 -1.54
N GLY A 423 20.80 -34.39 -0.45
CA GLY A 423 20.84 -33.48 0.68
C GLY A 423 20.34 -32.08 0.35
N VAL A 424 19.47 -31.96 -0.66
CA VAL A 424 18.81 -30.70 -1.03
C VAL A 424 17.44 -30.59 -0.37
N LYS A 425 16.92 -29.37 -0.28
CA LYS A 425 15.71 -29.08 0.48
C LYS A 425 14.43 -29.42 -0.31
N PRO A 426 13.61 -30.41 0.12
CA PRO A 426 12.26 -30.56 -0.41
C PRO A 426 11.40 -29.35 -0.01
N VAL A 427 10.55 -28.89 -0.92
CA VAL A 427 9.68 -27.71 -0.75
C VAL A 427 8.22 -28.11 -0.73
N GLU A 428 7.83 -29.07 -1.56
CA GLU A 428 6.49 -29.63 -1.63
C GLU A 428 6.63 -31.10 -1.98
N TYR A 429 5.96 -31.97 -1.25
CA TYR A 429 5.86 -33.40 -1.51
C TYR A 429 4.70 -33.96 -0.68
N GLY A 430 4.15 -35.09 -1.11
CA GLY A 430 3.16 -35.85 -0.36
C GLY A 430 3.25 -37.32 -0.73
N ALA A 431 3.14 -38.20 0.26
CA ALA A 431 3.04 -39.64 0.04
C ALA A 431 1.68 -40.02 -0.54
N HIS A 432 1.55 -41.26 -1.03
CA HIS A 432 0.23 -41.85 -1.26
C HIS A 432 -0.50 -42.03 0.07
N SER A 433 -1.82 -42.17 0.01
CA SER A 433 -2.62 -42.38 1.21
C SER A 433 -2.33 -43.73 1.86
N PHE A 434 -2.11 -44.79 1.08
CA PHE A 434 -1.68 -46.09 1.56
C PHE A 434 -0.30 -46.48 1.00
N TYR A 435 0.39 -47.37 1.70
CA TYR A 435 1.74 -47.81 1.34
C TYR A 435 1.74 -48.65 0.06
N ILE A 436 2.73 -48.42 -0.80
CA ILE A 436 2.98 -49.18 -2.01
C ILE A 436 4.29 -49.95 -1.86
N GLU A 437 4.21 -51.28 -1.90
CA GLU A 437 5.26 -52.20 -1.47
C GLU A 437 6.56 -52.10 -2.27
N ARG A 438 6.51 -51.56 -3.49
CA ARG A 438 7.70 -51.33 -4.34
C ARG A 438 8.52 -50.10 -3.92
N TYR A 439 8.00 -49.25 -3.03
CA TYR A 439 8.67 -48.05 -2.56
C TYR A 439 9.25 -48.26 -1.16
N PRO A 440 10.30 -47.51 -0.76
CA PRO A 440 10.75 -47.56 0.61
C PRO A 440 9.73 -46.89 1.54
N GLU A 441 9.34 -47.59 2.61
CA GLU A 441 8.44 -47.06 3.64
C GLU A 441 8.86 -45.67 4.13
N GLY A 442 7.93 -44.71 4.09
CA GLY A 442 8.14 -43.35 4.56
C GLY A 442 9.04 -42.47 3.68
N ARG A 443 9.49 -42.97 2.52
CA ARG A 443 10.27 -42.21 1.54
C ARG A 443 9.69 -42.36 0.14
N GLU A 444 8.51 -41.81 -0.05
CA GLU A 444 7.83 -41.76 -1.33
C GLU A 444 7.23 -40.38 -1.61
N ALA A 445 6.89 -40.14 -2.87
CA ALA A 445 6.15 -38.96 -3.26
C ALA A 445 5.21 -39.30 -4.43
N THR A 446 4.03 -38.71 -4.40
CA THR A 446 3.09 -38.70 -5.52
C THR A 446 2.90 -37.27 -6.05
N VAL A 447 2.24 -37.17 -7.19
CA VAL A 447 1.95 -35.90 -7.87
C VAL A 447 0.55 -35.95 -8.47
N ALA A 448 -0.18 -34.84 -8.38
CA ALA A 448 -1.48 -34.63 -9.00
C ALA A 448 -1.50 -33.24 -9.64
N TRP A 449 -1.78 -33.19 -10.94
CA TRP A 449 -1.78 -31.92 -11.68
C TRP A 449 -2.81 -30.95 -11.06
N GLY A 450 -2.39 -29.71 -10.81
CA GLY A 450 -3.22 -28.67 -10.21
C GLY A 450 -3.40 -28.73 -8.68
N SER A 451 -3.04 -29.84 -8.00
CA SER A 451 -3.30 -30.00 -6.56
C SER A 451 -2.10 -30.44 -5.71
N LEU A 452 -1.20 -31.29 -6.22
CA LEU A 452 -0.01 -31.76 -5.48
C LEU A 452 1.20 -31.87 -6.40
N ASP A 453 2.30 -31.23 -6.02
CA ASP A 453 3.56 -31.26 -6.76
C ASP A 453 4.70 -31.84 -5.92
N LEU A 454 5.75 -32.28 -6.60
CA LEU A 454 7.06 -32.57 -6.01
C LEU A 454 8.02 -31.45 -6.38
N LYS A 455 8.37 -30.62 -5.39
CA LYS A 455 9.27 -29.48 -5.54
C LYS A 455 10.48 -29.61 -4.63
N PHE A 456 11.63 -29.18 -5.10
CA PHE A 456 12.81 -28.99 -4.25
C PHE A 456 13.51 -27.68 -4.60
N ARG A 457 14.14 -27.06 -3.60
CA ARG A 457 15.00 -25.91 -3.79
C ARG A 457 16.44 -26.39 -3.90
N ASN A 458 17.14 -25.97 -4.95
CA ASN A 458 18.58 -26.19 -5.04
C ASN A 458 19.30 -25.24 -4.09
N ASP A 459 19.62 -25.72 -2.90
CA ASP A 459 20.38 -25.01 -1.86
C ASP A 459 21.84 -25.51 -1.76
N SER A 460 22.35 -26.17 -2.82
CA SER A 460 23.71 -26.72 -2.86
C SER A 460 24.82 -25.72 -3.20
N GLY A 461 24.44 -24.51 -3.62
CA GLY A 461 25.38 -23.47 -4.07
C GLY A 461 25.95 -23.70 -5.47
N ASN A 462 25.73 -24.86 -6.09
CA ASN A 462 26.12 -25.19 -7.47
C ASN A 462 24.90 -25.66 -8.26
N ALA A 463 24.97 -25.69 -9.59
CA ALA A 463 23.86 -26.19 -10.39
C ALA A 463 23.72 -27.71 -10.25
N ILE A 464 22.49 -28.19 -10.42
CA ILE A 464 22.16 -29.62 -10.41
C ILE A 464 21.62 -30.00 -11.78
N TYR A 465 22.21 -31.00 -12.40
CA TYR A 465 21.70 -31.66 -13.60
C TYR A 465 20.96 -32.95 -13.23
N ILE A 466 19.78 -33.15 -13.80
CA ILE A 466 18.95 -34.33 -13.58
C ILE A 466 19.09 -35.26 -14.80
N ASP A 467 19.74 -36.41 -14.60
CA ASP A 467 19.73 -37.54 -15.55
C ASP A 467 18.58 -38.47 -15.15
N ALA A 468 17.60 -38.60 -16.05
CA ALA A 468 16.42 -39.44 -15.83
C ALA A 468 16.36 -40.51 -16.92
N ARG A 469 16.33 -41.78 -16.50
CA ARG A 469 16.33 -42.93 -17.41
C ARG A 469 15.27 -43.93 -16.98
N ALA A 470 14.51 -44.41 -17.94
CA ALA A 470 13.55 -45.49 -17.75
C ALA A 470 13.90 -46.67 -18.65
N THR A 471 13.57 -47.86 -18.18
CA THR A 471 13.51 -49.11 -18.94
C THR A 471 12.08 -49.65 -18.85
N ASP A 472 11.82 -50.82 -19.42
CA ASP A 472 10.51 -51.46 -19.34
C ASP A 472 10.13 -51.92 -17.91
N SER A 473 11.08 -51.95 -16.97
CA SER A 473 10.87 -52.47 -15.62
C SER A 473 11.51 -51.65 -14.49
N SER A 474 12.14 -50.51 -14.82
CA SER A 474 12.76 -49.65 -13.81
C SER A 474 12.89 -48.21 -14.26
N VAL A 475 12.98 -47.30 -13.29
CA VAL A 475 13.34 -45.91 -13.50
C VAL A 475 14.47 -45.52 -12.54
N THR A 476 15.48 -44.84 -13.07
CA THR A 476 16.64 -44.34 -12.33
C THR A 476 16.72 -42.83 -12.49
N ILE A 477 16.82 -42.12 -11.38
CA ILE A 477 17.05 -40.68 -11.34
C ILE A 477 18.40 -40.43 -10.67
N THR A 478 19.29 -39.72 -11.37
CA THR A 478 20.62 -39.35 -10.91
C THR A 478 20.76 -37.83 -10.89
N PHE A 479 21.20 -37.28 -9.75
CA PHE A 479 21.54 -35.87 -9.64
C PHE A 479 23.06 -35.72 -9.77
N LEU A 480 23.49 -34.91 -10.73
CA LEU A 480 24.88 -34.52 -10.94
C LEU A 480 25.07 -33.06 -10.52
N GLY A 481 26.13 -32.76 -9.80
CA GLY A 481 26.37 -31.43 -9.22
C GLY A 481 27.67 -31.39 -8.44
N THR A 482 27.67 -30.68 -7.31
CA THR A 482 28.73 -30.74 -6.29
C THR A 482 28.07 -31.09 -4.97
N LYS A 483 28.58 -32.10 -4.27
CA LYS A 483 27.99 -32.54 -3.00
C LYS A 483 28.12 -31.47 -1.91
N LYS A 484 27.08 -31.37 -1.07
CA LYS A 484 27.09 -30.56 0.16
C LYS A 484 27.66 -31.31 1.37
N TYR A 485 27.52 -32.64 1.35
CA TYR A 485 27.82 -33.54 2.46
C TYR A 485 28.55 -34.77 1.91
N ASP A 486 29.44 -35.36 2.70
CA ASP A 486 30.14 -36.60 2.33
C ASP A 486 29.16 -37.75 2.11
N SER A 487 28.16 -37.87 2.99
CA SER A 487 27.06 -38.82 2.84
C SER A 487 25.76 -38.32 3.45
N VAL A 488 24.66 -38.85 2.93
CA VAL A 488 23.31 -38.70 3.49
C VAL A 488 22.75 -40.10 3.71
N GLU A 489 22.34 -40.39 4.93
CA GLU A 489 21.85 -41.71 5.34
C GLU A 489 20.37 -41.66 5.69
N ALA A 490 19.67 -42.78 5.44
CA ALA A 490 18.28 -42.96 5.84
C ALA A 490 18.20 -43.95 7.01
N VAL A 491 17.69 -43.52 8.15
CA VAL A 491 17.46 -44.37 9.33
C VAL A 491 15.96 -44.52 9.56
N LYS A 492 15.43 -45.69 9.22
CA LYS A 492 14.00 -45.98 9.35
C LYS A 492 13.66 -46.44 10.76
N GLY A 493 12.62 -45.85 11.35
CA GLY A 493 12.01 -46.32 12.60
C GLY A 493 11.12 -47.56 12.42
N PRO A 494 10.59 -48.11 13.52
CA PRO A 494 9.59 -49.17 13.46
C PRO A 494 8.27 -48.66 12.85
N ARG A 495 7.45 -49.56 12.32
CA ARG A 495 6.03 -49.27 12.04
C ARG A 495 5.31 -49.06 13.38
N THR A 496 4.43 -48.07 13.42
CA THR A 496 3.61 -47.74 14.60
C THR A 496 2.15 -47.55 14.18
N ASN A 497 1.21 -47.57 15.12
CA ASN A 497 -0.23 -47.39 14.84
C ASN A 497 -0.77 -48.30 13.71
N VAL A 498 -0.35 -49.56 13.69
CA VAL A 498 -0.72 -50.51 12.64
C VAL A 498 -2.22 -50.78 12.66
N LYS A 499 -2.87 -50.68 11.50
CA LYS A 499 -4.32 -50.87 11.31
C LYS A 499 -4.56 -51.89 10.21
N GLN A 500 -5.41 -52.87 10.48
CA GLN A 500 -5.77 -53.90 9.49
C GLN A 500 -6.74 -53.33 8.45
N PRO A 501 -6.65 -53.78 7.19
CA PRO A 501 -7.58 -53.39 6.13
C PRO A 501 -8.97 -54.01 6.34
N ALA A 502 -9.99 -53.35 5.82
CA ALA A 502 -11.34 -53.89 5.66
C ALA A 502 -11.54 -54.44 4.24
N THR A 503 -12.71 -55.04 3.99
CA THR A 503 -13.16 -55.44 2.66
C THR A 503 -14.30 -54.52 2.22
N ARG A 504 -14.28 -54.08 0.95
CA ARG A 504 -15.29 -53.21 0.33
C ARG A 504 -15.72 -53.79 -1.01
N GLU A 505 -17.00 -53.63 -1.34
CA GLU A 505 -17.51 -53.89 -2.69
C GLU A 505 -17.07 -52.74 -3.62
N GLY A 506 -16.49 -53.09 -4.78
CA GLY A 506 -16.09 -52.13 -5.80
C GLY A 506 -17.27 -51.61 -6.62
N ALA A 507 -17.02 -50.61 -7.47
CA ALA A 507 -18.02 -50.16 -8.44
C ALA A 507 -18.36 -51.30 -9.42
N SER A 508 -19.62 -51.46 -9.83
CA SER A 508 -19.99 -52.51 -10.79
C SER A 508 -19.46 -52.23 -12.21
N GLY A 509 -19.05 -53.29 -12.92
CA GLY A 509 -18.66 -53.24 -14.34
C GLY A 509 -17.21 -52.86 -14.62
N GLU A 510 -16.89 -52.47 -15.86
CA GLU A 510 -15.52 -52.26 -16.38
C GLU A 510 -14.68 -51.18 -15.67
N LYS A 511 -15.31 -50.42 -14.77
CA LYS A 511 -14.66 -49.37 -13.96
C LYS A 511 -14.08 -49.90 -12.65
N CYS A 512 -14.45 -51.11 -12.24
CA CYS A 512 -13.85 -51.73 -11.06
C CYS A 512 -12.39 -52.08 -11.31
N VAL A 513 -11.51 -51.72 -10.38
CA VAL A 513 -10.14 -52.21 -10.36
C VAL A 513 -9.94 -52.97 -9.05
N PRO A 514 -9.65 -54.28 -9.08
CA PRO A 514 -9.48 -55.06 -7.86
C PRO A 514 -8.29 -54.55 -7.06
N GLN A 515 -8.43 -54.54 -5.74
CA GLN A 515 -7.41 -54.04 -4.82
C GLN A 515 -7.11 -55.10 -3.76
N THR A 516 -5.83 -55.45 -3.62
CA THR A 516 -5.38 -56.42 -2.60
C THR A 516 -5.20 -55.75 -1.24
N PRO A 517 -5.60 -56.37 -0.13
CA PRO A 517 -5.51 -55.76 1.19
C PRO A 517 -4.05 -55.52 1.64
N LEU A 518 -3.80 -54.42 2.37
CA LEU A 518 -2.55 -54.16 3.07
C LEU A 518 -2.77 -53.33 4.33
N GLU A 519 -2.06 -53.65 5.41
CA GLU A 519 -2.12 -52.89 6.66
C GLU A 519 -1.64 -51.44 6.50
N GLY A 520 -2.34 -50.52 7.16
CA GLY A 520 -1.92 -49.14 7.33
C GLY A 520 -1.02 -49.00 8.56
N PHE A 521 -0.15 -47.99 8.59
CA PHE A 521 0.77 -47.74 9.68
C PHE A 521 1.38 -46.34 9.58
N ASP A 522 1.91 -45.86 10.70
CA ASP A 522 2.76 -44.66 10.76
C ASP A 522 4.24 -45.08 10.78
N VAL A 523 5.08 -44.35 10.06
CA VAL A 523 6.53 -44.57 10.02
C VAL A 523 7.28 -43.23 10.04
N ALA A 524 8.42 -43.22 10.74
CA ALA A 524 9.35 -42.11 10.73
C ALA A 524 10.68 -42.54 10.10
N VAL A 525 11.25 -41.68 9.25
CA VAL A 525 12.56 -41.90 8.63
C VAL A 525 13.43 -40.68 8.86
N ASP A 526 14.57 -40.87 9.52
CA ASP A 526 15.55 -39.82 9.70
C ASP A 526 16.48 -39.74 8.48
N ARG A 527 16.62 -38.53 7.94
CA ARG A 527 17.65 -38.12 7.00
C ARG A 527 18.82 -37.56 7.79
N VAL A 528 19.93 -38.30 7.82
CA VAL A 528 21.13 -37.94 8.60
C VAL A 528 22.21 -37.44 7.65
N PHE A 529 22.71 -36.23 7.87
CA PHE A 529 23.77 -35.62 7.08
C PHE A 529 25.12 -35.84 7.74
N LYS A 530 26.11 -36.33 6.98
CA LYS A 530 27.48 -36.52 7.47
C LYS A 530 28.49 -35.72 6.68
N ASP A 531 29.41 -35.10 7.42
CA ASP A 531 30.55 -34.35 6.88
C ASP A 531 31.79 -34.61 7.75
N GLY A 532 32.92 -34.94 7.13
CA GLY A 532 34.12 -35.41 7.83
C GLY A 532 33.85 -36.66 8.71
N GLY A 533 32.90 -37.50 8.30
CA GLY A 533 32.46 -38.69 9.05
C GLY A 533 31.61 -38.42 10.30
N LYS A 534 31.25 -37.17 10.60
CA LYS A 534 30.42 -36.78 11.76
C LYS A 534 29.02 -36.40 11.33
N GLU A 535 28.03 -36.68 12.16
CA GLU A 535 26.67 -36.16 11.99
C GLU A 535 26.68 -34.64 12.16
N VAL A 536 26.30 -33.92 11.10
CA VAL A 536 26.20 -32.44 11.09
C VAL A 536 24.76 -31.94 11.06
N GLY A 537 23.80 -32.84 10.90
CA GLY A 537 22.39 -32.52 10.97
C GLY A 537 21.50 -33.76 10.81
N ARG A 538 20.24 -33.59 11.18
CA ARG A 538 19.20 -34.62 11.09
C ARG A 538 17.85 -33.99 10.81
N GLU A 539 17.06 -34.63 9.96
CA GLU A 539 15.67 -34.28 9.69
C GLU A 539 14.79 -35.53 9.73
N THR A 540 13.64 -35.46 10.40
CA THR A 540 12.73 -36.59 10.52
C THR A 540 11.53 -36.42 9.57
N PHE A 541 11.34 -37.38 8.68
CA PHE A 541 10.20 -37.49 7.78
C PHE A 541 9.17 -38.42 8.40
N LYS A 542 7.96 -37.92 8.67
CA LYS A 542 6.86 -38.72 9.20
C LYS A 542 5.84 -38.95 8.10
N THR A 543 5.44 -40.20 7.93
CA THR A 543 4.41 -40.59 6.95
C THR A 543 3.38 -41.46 7.65
N GLN A 544 2.11 -41.16 7.40
CA GLN A 544 0.98 -41.96 7.82
C GLN A 544 0.38 -42.63 6.59
N TYR A 545 0.25 -43.95 6.66
CA TYR A 545 -0.42 -44.75 5.66
C TYR A 545 -1.75 -45.28 6.22
N VAL A 546 -2.84 -45.01 5.53
CA VAL A 546 -4.12 -45.67 5.80
C VAL A 546 -4.08 -47.13 5.31
N PRO A 547 -4.90 -48.02 5.87
CA PRO A 547 -5.03 -49.37 5.33
C PRO A 547 -5.52 -49.35 3.89
N ARG A 548 -4.93 -50.19 3.05
CA ARG A 548 -5.42 -50.45 1.70
C ARG A 548 -6.46 -51.54 1.80
N ASP A 549 -7.73 -51.16 1.77
CA ASP A 549 -8.84 -52.11 1.89
C ASP A 549 -8.90 -53.04 0.67
N GLU A 550 -9.37 -54.27 0.87
CA GLU A 550 -9.65 -55.18 -0.23
C GLU A 550 -10.85 -54.66 -1.03
N VAL A 551 -10.72 -54.60 -2.36
CA VAL A 551 -11.83 -54.26 -3.26
C VAL A 551 -12.08 -55.44 -4.17
N THR A 552 -13.26 -56.04 -4.04
CA THR A 552 -13.75 -57.11 -4.91
C THR A 552 -14.61 -56.53 -6.03
N CYS A 553 -14.45 -57.07 -7.24
CA CYS A 553 -15.24 -56.71 -8.41
C CYS A 553 -16.16 -57.87 -8.77
N ASP A 554 -17.42 -57.57 -9.06
CA ASP A 554 -18.47 -58.55 -9.40
C ASP A 554 -18.28 -59.19 -10.78
#